data_AF-A0A6G1JD80-F1
#
_entry.id   AF-A0A6G1JD80-F1
#
_cell.length_a   1.000
_cell.length_b   1.000
_cell.length_c   1.000
_cell.angle_alpha   90.00
_cell.angle_beta   90.00
_cell.angle_gamma   90.00
#
_symmetry.space_group_name_H-M   'P 1'
#
loop_
_entity.id
_entity.type
_entity.pdbx_description
1 polymer ?
#
loop_
_entity_poly.entity_id
_entity_poly.type
_entity_poly.pdbx_seq_one_letter_code
_entity_poly.pdbx_strand_id
1 'polypeptide(L)'
;MYNPRNLITDLNLISLALPTTAHPRPTRIMHLGASIVTESCWRAYVWQALHSFGITNIDFVGSNSGPATCTLSGTTVPYDSSHEGHSGSKVTGYAGHGNVIPWLEAAEPDVVLMHVGTNDASALVSVEDFLSAYDTLLAEMRAQNEGMRIVVSKLIPIDVEKFGQEIADRIVEYNDALEWWVEENWTECSPVLLVDVYEGYEVEGMTRDGKHPNEAGDVFMAGKFSGALLDVLVM
;
A
#
# COMPACT_ATOMS: atom_id res chain seq x y z
N MET A 1 17.35 -25.47 81.31
CA MET A 1 18.19 -24.87 80.26
C MET A 1 17.59 -25.26 78.93
N TYR A 2 16.91 -24.32 78.27
CA TYR A 2 16.18 -24.56 77.01
C TYR A 2 17.04 -24.05 75.85
N ASN A 3 17.33 -24.91 74.88
CA ASN A 3 18.14 -24.60 73.70
C ASN A 3 17.18 -24.30 72.53
N PRO A 4 17.18 -23.09 71.94
CA PRO A 4 16.29 -22.80 70.81
C PRO A 4 16.94 -23.29 69.51
N ARG A 5 16.28 -24.24 68.85
CA ARG A 5 16.53 -24.55 67.43
C ARG A 5 15.93 -23.44 66.57
N ASN A 6 16.74 -22.93 65.64
CA ASN A 6 16.39 -21.95 64.62
C ASN A 6 15.12 -22.34 63.84
N LEU A 7 14.11 -21.48 63.86
CA LEU A 7 13.09 -21.42 62.81
C LEU A 7 13.60 -20.48 61.72
N ILE A 8 14.04 -21.05 60.60
CA ILE A 8 14.18 -20.30 59.36
C ILE A 8 12.74 -20.14 58.84
N THR A 9 12.29 -18.89 58.75
CA THR A 9 11.01 -18.53 58.14
C THR A 9 11.25 -18.33 56.66
N ASP A 10 10.71 -19.23 55.84
CA ASP A 10 10.67 -19.07 54.39
C ASP A 10 9.72 -17.92 54.05
N LEU A 11 10.30 -16.76 53.70
CA LEU A 11 9.56 -15.69 53.02
C LEU A 11 9.36 -16.12 51.56
N ASN A 12 8.16 -16.60 51.23
CA ASN A 12 7.70 -16.66 49.86
C ASN A 12 7.63 -15.22 49.30
N LEU A 13 8.62 -14.82 48.51
CA LEU A 13 8.50 -13.66 47.64
C LEU A 13 7.49 -13.99 46.54
N ILE A 14 6.27 -13.50 46.70
CA ILE A 14 5.32 -13.40 45.58
C ILE A 14 5.83 -12.26 44.70
N SER A 15 6.52 -12.60 43.61
CA SER A 15 6.83 -11.68 42.53
C SER A 15 5.52 -11.38 41.79
N LEU A 16 4.91 -10.22 42.05
CA LEU A 16 3.88 -9.68 41.17
C LEU A 16 4.59 -9.25 39.87
N ALA A 17 4.54 -10.11 38.85
CA ALA A 17 4.80 -9.68 37.49
C ALA A 17 3.71 -8.68 37.10
N LEU A 18 4.08 -7.40 37.01
CA LEU A 18 3.23 -6.39 36.38
C LEU A 18 2.96 -6.84 34.94
N PRO A 19 1.72 -6.73 34.44
CA PRO A 19 1.46 -7.01 33.03
C PRO A 19 2.31 -6.05 32.19
N THR A 20 3.29 -6.59 31.48
CA THR A 20 3.96 -5.88 30.38
C THR A 20 2.88 -5.55 29.37
N THR A 21 2.57 -4.26 29.21
CA THR A 21 1.79 -3.79 28.07
C THR A 21 2.61 -4.11 26.82
N ALA A 22 2.24 -5.19 26.13
CA ALA A 22 2.76 -5.45 24.80
C ALA A 22 2.46 -4.22 23.96
N HIS A 23 3.50 -3.60 23.39
CA HIS A 23 3.28 -2.52 22.45
C HIS A 23 2.57 -3.16 21.25
N PRO A 24 1.45 -2.58 20.78
CA PRO A 24 0.79 -3.11 19.59
C PRO A 24 1.80 -3.14 18.45
N ARG A 25 1.88 -4.27 17.74
CA ARG A 25 2.77 -4.38 16.57
C ARG A 25 2.43 -3.24 15.58
N PRO A 26 3.42 -2.71 14.84
CA PRO A 26 3.13 -1.71 13.81
C PRO A 26 2.14 -2.26 12.79
N THR A 27 1.25 -1.41 12.28
CA THR A 27 0.42 -1.78 11.13
C THR A 27 1.28 -1.82 9.88
N ARG A 28 1.31 -2.98 9.22
CA ARG A 28 2.15 -3.26 8.06
C ARG A 28 1.42 -2.91 6.77
N ILE A 29 1.96 -1.96 6.02
CA ILE A 29 1.35 -1.41 4.81
C ILE A 29 2.22 -1.75 3.59
N MET A 30 1.72 -2.61 2.73
CA MET A 30 2.37 -2.95 1.47
C MET A 30 1.88 -2.02 0.36
N HIS A 31 2.80 -1.35 -0.31
CA HIS A 31 2.50 -0.60 -1.54
C HIS A 31 2.84 -1.47 -2.74
N LEU A 32 1.83 -2.06 -3.36
CA LEU A 32 1.95 -2.96 -4.50
C LEU A 32 1.80 -2.18 -5.81
N GLY A 33 2.75 -2.34 -6.73
CA GLY A 33 2.51 -1.90 -8.11
C GLY A 33 3.71 -1.89 -9.02
N ALA A 34 3.78 -0.94 -9.96
CA ALA A 34 4.83 -0.90 -10.98
C ALA A 34 5.79 0.28 -10.80
N SER A 35 6.30 0.85 -11.90
CA SER A 35 7.31 1.93 -11.86
C SER A 35 6.85 3.19 -11.13
N ILE A 36 5.55 3.51 -11.18
CA ILE A 36 4.99 4.64 -10.42
C ILE A 36 5.10 4.41 -8.90
N VAL A 37 5.03 3.15 -8.44
CA VAL A 37 5.30 2.82 -7.04
C VAL A 37 6.78 2.87 -6.74
N THR A 38 7.65 2.37 -7.62
CA THR A 38 9.10 2.26 -7.36
C THR A 38 9.84 3.59 -7.40
N GLU A 39 9.51 4.46 -8.36
CA GLU A 39 10.34 5.62 -8.71
C GLU A 39 9.82 6.95 -8.15
N SER A 40 8.57 7.01 -7.71
CA SER A 40 7.91 8.26 -7.32
C SER A 40 7.96 8.48 -5.81
N CYS A 41 7.82 9.74 -5.39
CA CYS A 41 7.99 10.17 -4.01
C CYS A 41 6.70 10.27 -3.19
N TRP A 42 5.53 9.99 -3.78
CA TRP A 42 4.26 10.03 -3.04
C TRP A 42 4.28 9.17 -1.76
N ARG A 43 4.99 8.03 -1.73
CA ARG A 43 5.12 7.19 -0.51
C ARG A 43 5.79 7.93 0.64
N ALA A 44 6.82 8.73 0.35
CA ALA A 44 7.48 9.54 1.35
C ALA A 44 6.54 10.61 1.92
N TYR A 45 5.69 11.19 1.07
CA TYR A 45 4.71 12.20 1.48
C TYR A 45 3.54 11.58 2.24
N VAL A 46 3.09 10.39 1.86
CA VAL A 46 2.12 9.60 2.63
C VAL A 46 2.64 9.30 4.02
N TRP A 47 3.89 8.85 4.14
CA TRP A 47 4.54 8.58 5.43
C TRP A 47 4.51 9.81 6.35
N GLN A 48 4.92 10.97 5.83
CA GLN A 48 4.90 12.24 6.57
C GLN A 48 3.48 12.64 6.97
N ALA A 49 2.53 12.55 6.04
CA ALA A 49 1.14 12.88 6.30
C ALA A 49 0.57 12.02 7.44
N LEU A 50 0.72 10.69 7.36
CA LEU A 50 0.27 9.78 8.42
C LEU A 50 0.90 10.12 9.79
N HIS A 51 2.21 10.40 9.82
CA HIS A 51 2.88 10.82 11.05
C HIS A 51 2.34 12.15 11.59
N SER A 52 2.01 13.12 10.70
CA SER A 52 1.42 14.39 11.09
C SER A 52 0.01 14.25 11.70
N PHE A 53 -0.71 13.18 11.33
CA PHE A 53 -1.99 12.80 11.92
C PHE A 53 -1.85 11.90 13.16
N GLY A 54 -0.62 11.66 13.65
CA GLY A 54 -0.35 10.84 14.83
C GLY A 54 -0.32 9.33 14.56
N ILE A 55 -0.42 8.92 13.30
CA ILE A 55 -0.31 7.51 12.88
C ILE A 55 1.16 7.17 12.69
N THR A 56 1.83 6.86 13.79
CA THR A 56 3.30 6.62 13.82
C THR A 56 3.68 5.15 14.05
N ASN A 57 2.74 4.31 14.49
CA ASN A 57 2.98 2.87 14.68
C ASN A 57 2.68 2.09 13.40
N ILE A 58 3.39 2.45 12.33
CA ILE A 58 3.25 1.87 10.99
C ILE A 58 4.60 1.40 10.46
N ASP A 59 4.57 0.45 9.54
CA ASP A 59 5.73 -0.19 8.92
C ASP A 59 5.41 -0.39 7.44
N PHE A 60 6.19 0.22 6.54
CA PHE A 60 5.99 -0.06 5.11
C PHE A 60 6.71 -1.35 4.79
N VAL A 61 6.07 -2.24 4.04
CA VAL A 61 6.59 -3.59 3.82
C VAL A 61 6.62 -3.95 2.34
N GLY A 62 7.57 -4.81 1.99
CA GLY A 62 7.75 -5.36 0.65
C GLY A 62 9.19 -5.76 0.40
N SER A 63 9.42 -6.46 -0.71
CA SER A 63 10.73 -6.99 -1.09
C SER A 63 11.68 -5.94 -1.68
N ASN A 64 11.15 -4.79 -2.11
CA ASN A 64 11.91 -3.70 -2.71
C ASN A 64 11.98 -2.49 -1.77
N SER A 65 12.92 -1.59 -2.07
CA SER A 65 13.04 -0.30 -1.39
C SER A 65 13.48 0.78 -2.37
N GLY A 66 13.06 2.00 -2.08
CA GLY A 66 13.43 3.19 -2.86
C GLY A 66 12.27 4.16 -3.03
N PRO A 67 12.46 5.25 -3.80
CA PRO A 67 13.78 5.80 -4.09
C PRO A 67 14.52 6.15 -2.78
N ALA A 68 15.86 6.01 -2.74
CA ALA A 68 16.62 6.19 -1.49
C ALA A 68 16.55 7.62 -0.92
N THR A 69 16.12 8.59 -1.73
CA THR A 69 15.96 9.98 -1.31
C THR A 69 14.77 10.58 -2.03
N CYS A 70 13.87 11.17 -1.26
CA CYS A 70 12.81 12.06 -1.74
C CYS A 70 13.00 13.45 -1.15
N THR A 71 12.65 14.47 -1.91
CA THR A 71 12.68 15.86 -1.46
C THR A 71 11.32 16.48 -1.71
N LEU A 72 10.81 17.22 -0.74
CA LEU A 72 9.64 18.08 -0.90
C LEU A 72 10.08 19.53 -0.77
N SER A 73 9.86 20.33 -1.82
CA SER A 73 10.28 21.75 -1.83
C SER A 73 11.76 21.93 -1.49
N GLY A 74 12.61 21.03 -1.99
CA GLY A 74 14.06 21.04 -1.78
C GLY A 74 14.55 20.50 -0.43
N THR A 75 13.65 20.01 0.45
CA THR A 75 14.01 19.42 1.74
C THR A 75 13.84 17.91 1.70
N THR A 76 14.88 17.16 2.12
CA THR A 76 14.81 15.69 2.19
C THR A 76 13.72 15.23 3.14
N VAL A 77 12.90 14.29 2.69
CA VAL A 77 11.83 13.67 3.46
C VAL A 77 12.28 12.30 3.97
N PRO A 78 12.46 12.11 5.29
CA PRO A 78 12.72 10.79 5.86
C PRO A 78 11.44 9.96 5.85
N TYR A 79 11.55 8.69 5.46
CA TYR A 79 10.44 7.75 5.41
C TYR A 79 10.95 6.31 5.38
N ASP A 80 10.07 5.36 5.67
CA ASP A 80 10.30 3.96 5.34
C ASP A 80 10.15 3.76 3.83
N SER A 81 11.24 3.41 3.17
CA SER A 81 11.29 3.32 1.71
C SER A 81 10.82 1.98 1.15
N SER A 82 10.41 1.03 1.99
CA SER A 82 10.00 -0.31 1.58
C SER A 82 8.73 -0.30 0.73
N HIS A 83 8.65 -1.17 -0.27
CA HIS A 83 7.49 -1.34 -1.15
C HIS A 83 7.53 -2.67 -1.92
N GLU A 84 6.40 -3.04 -2.54
CA GLU A 84 6.26 -4.20 -3.43
C GLU A 84 5.99 -3.73 -4.86
N GLY A 85 6.82 -2.80 -5.31
CA GLY A 85 6.72 -2.19 -6.64
C GLY A 85 7.73 -2.82 -7.58
N HIS A 86 7.35 -3.15 -8.82
CA HIS A 86 8.24 -3.74 -9.82
C HIS A 86 8.09 -3.05 -11.18
N SER A 87 9.09 -2.27 -11.60
CA SER A 87 9.03 -1.48 -12.84
C SER A 87 8.74 -2.36 -14.07
N GLY A 88 7.81 -1.91 -14.91
CA GLY A 88 7.38 -2.62 -16.12
C GLY A 88 6.38 -3.76 -15.90
N SER A 89 6.07 -4.11 -14.66
CA SER A 89 5.13 -5.19 -14.36
C SER A 89 3.68 -4.82 -14.65
N LYS A 90 2.88 -5.87 -14.86
CA LYS A 90 1.45 -5.85 -15.16
C LYS A 90 0.69 -6.61 -14.08
N VAL A 91 -0.55 -6.24 -13.80
CA VAL A 91 -1.41 -7.01 -12.87
C VAL A 91 -1.66 -8.41 -13.41
N THR A 92 -1.91 -8.54 -14.72
CA THR A 92 -2.07 -9.85 -15.38
C THR A 92 -0.82 -10.70 -15.28
N GLY A 93 0.36 -10.07 -15.29
CA GLY A 93 1.63 -10.74 -15.05
C GLY A 93 1.77 -11.24 -13.61
N TYR A 94 1.31 -10.48 -12.62
CA TYR A 94 1.33 -10.93 -11.23
C TYR A 94 0.40 -12.11 -11.00
N ALA A 95 -0.84 -12.03 -11.47
CA ALA A 95 -1.82 -13.10 -11.37
C ALA A 95 -1.36 -14.38 -12.08
N GLY A 96 -0.89 -14.26 -13.33
CA GLY A 96 -0.50 -15.41 -14.14
C GLY A 96 0.71 -16.19 -13.61
N HIS A 97 1.55 -15.57 -12.78
CA HIS A 97 2.73 -16.21 -12.20
C HIS A 97 2.60 -16.49 -10.70
N GLY A 98 1.49 -16.10 -10.05
CA GLY A 98 1.30 -16.25 -8.60
C GLY A 98 2.34 -15.46 -7.79
N ASN A 99 2.77 -14.30 -8.30
CA ASN A 99 3.89 -13.56 -7.69
C ASN A 99 3.56 -12.99 -6.32
N VAL A 100 2.28 -12.66 -6.06
CA VAL A 100 1.87 -11.97 -4.85
C VAL A 100 1.92 -12.90 -3.64
N ILE A 101 1.68 -14.21 -3.81
CA ILE A 101 1.72 -15.21 -2.72
C ILE A 101 3.03 -15.15 -1.91
N PRO A 102 4.23 -15.34 -2.49
CA PRO A 102 5.47 -15.30 -1.72
C PRO A 102 5.77 -13.92 -1.12
N TRP A 103 5.28 -12.83 -1.73
CA TRP A 103 5.45 -11.48 -1.16
C TRP A 103 4.58 -11.29 0.08
N LEU A 104 3.33 -11.76 0.05
CA LEU A 104 2.43 -11.74 1.20
C LEU A 104 2.93 -12.63 2.34
N GLU A 105 3.45 -13.82 2.03
CA GLU A 105 4.04 -14.72 3.04
C GLU A 105 5.26 -14.10 3.73
N ALA A 106 6.11 -13.40 2.98
CA ALA A 106 7.31 -12.77 3.54
C ALA A 106 7.01 -11.48 4.30
N ALA A 107 6.05 -10.68 3.81
CA ALA A 107 5.78 -9.35 4.33
C ALA A 107 4.61 -9.31 5.32
N GLU A 108 3.72 -10.29 5.35
CA GLU A 108 2.53 -10.36 6.23
C GLU A 108 1.80 -9.00 6.42
N PRO A 109 1.35 -8.35 5.34
CA PRO A 109 0.74 -7.02 5.43
C PRO A 109 -0.64 -7.06 6.10
N ASP A 110 -0.97 -5.99 6.83
CA ASP A 110 -2.33 -5.71 7.31
C ASP A 110 -3.15 -4.93 6.28
N VAL A 111 -2.45 -4.11 5.48
CA VAL A 111 -3.02 -3.24 4.45
C VAL A 111 -2.23 -3.39 3.16
N VAL A 112 -2.91 -3.51 2.03
CA VAL A 112 -2.30 -3.41 0.69
C VAL A 112 -2.88 -2.20 -0.04
N LEU A 113 -2.02 -1.29 -0.49
CA LEU A 113 -2.36 -0.21 -1.42
C LEU A 113 -1.84 -0.58 -2.80
N MET A 114 -2.76 -0.74 -3.76
CA MET A 114 -2.49 -1.14 -5.13
C MET A 114 -2.55 0.04 -6.09
N HIS A 115 -1.45 0.30 -6.79
CA HIS A 115 -1.39 1.21 -7.95
C HIS A 115 -0.69 0.51 -9.12
N VAL A 116 -1.46 -0.29 -9.87
CA VAL A 116 -0.95 -1.14 -10.96
C VAL A 116 -2.00 -1.32 -12.07
N GLY A 117 -1.55 -1.28 -13.32
CA GLY A 117 -2.43 -1.44 -14.48
C GLY A 117 -2.02 -0.61 -15.69
N THR A 118 -1.23 0.45 -15.51
CA THR A 118 -0.76 1.29 -16.62
C THR A 118 -0.02 0.50 -17.70
N ASN A 119 0.74 -0.54 -17.31
CA ASN A 119 1.45 -1.39 -18.26
C ASN A 119 0.52 -2.44 -18.93
N ASP A 120 -0.56 -2.86 -18.26
CA ASP A 120 -1.63 -3.66 -18.87
C ASP A 120 -2.33 -2.84 -19.95
N ALA A 121 -2.65 -1.57 -19.64
CA ALA A 121 -3.23 -0.63 -20.60
C ALA A 121 -2.29 -0.36 -21.77
N SER A 122 -0.99 -0.20 -21.50
CA SER A 122 0.03 -0.01 -22.54
C SER A 122 0.17 -1.21 -23.48
N ALA A 123 -0.28 -2.38 -23.03
CA ALA A 123 -0.30 -3.60 -23.83
C ALA A 123 -1.70 -3.97 -24.34
N LEU A 124 -2.67 -3.06 -24.18
CA LEU A 124 -4.05 -3.21 -24.62
C LEU A 124 -4.70 -4.51 -24.10
N VAL A 125 -4.38 -4.90 -22.86
CA VAL A 125 -5.04 -6.00 -22.17
C VAL A 125 -6.54 -5.67 -22.05
N SER A 126 -7.42 -6.67 -22.23
CA SER A 126 -8.86 -6.43 -22.14
C SER A 126 -9.27 -6.02 -20.71
N VAL A 127 -10.41 -5.32 -20.56
CA VAL A 127 -10.96 -5.01 -19.21
C VAL A 127 -11.25 -6.30 -18.43
N GLU A 128 -11.76 -7.32 -19.12
CA GLU A 128 -12.08 -8.63 -18.51
C GLU A 128 -10.83 -9.32 -17.93
N ASP A 129 -9.74 -9.41 -18.70
CA ASP A 129 -8.49 -10.02 -18.22
C ASP A 129 -7.86 -9.20 -17.09
N PHE A 130 -7.98 -7.86 -17.15
CA PHE A 130 -7.52 -6.97 -16.11
C PHE A 130 -8.27 -7.20 -14.79
N LEU A 131 -9.60 -7.26 -14.82
CA LEU A 131 -10.41 -7.52 -13.62
C LEU A 131 -10.21 -8.94 -13.09
N SER A 132 -10.11 -9.95 -13.96
CA SER A 132 -9.81 -11.33 -13.56
C SER A 132 -8.47 -11.45 -12.82
N ALA A 133 -7.47 -10.67 -13.23
CA ALA A 133 -6.22 -10.56 -12.50
C ALA A 133 -6.41 -9.89 -11.13
N TYR A 134 -7.20 -8.82 -11.03
CA TYR A 134 -7.56 -8.20 -9.75
C TYR A 134 -8.28 -9.17 -8.81
N ASP A 135 -9.24 -9.96 -9.32
CA ASP A 135 -9.92 -11.01 -8.55
C ASP A 135 -8.94 -12.06 -8.01
N THR A 136 -7.98 -12.48 -8.85
CA THR A 136 -6.93 -13.44 -8.45
C THR A 136 -6.09 -12.88 -7.32
N LEU A 137 -5.59 -11.64 -7.46
CA LEU A 137 -4.76 -10.98 -6.45
C LEU A 137 -5.54 -10.79 -5.14
N LEU A 138 -6.80 -10.38 -5.20
CA LEU A 138 -7.64 -10.21 -4.02
C LEU A 138 -7.88 -11.54 -3.29
N ALA A 139 -8.11 -12.63 -4.03
CA ALA A 139 -8.26 -13.96 -3.45
C ALA A 139 -6.97 -14.42 -2.75
N GLU A 140 -5.80 -14.19 -3.35
CA GLU A 140 -4.50 -14.49 -2.74
C GLU A 140 -4.26 -13.67 -1.46
N MET A 141 -4.60 -12.37 -1.49
CA MET A 141 -4.55 -11.49 -0.32
C MET A 141 -5.41 -12.01 0.83
N ARG A 142 -6.68 -12.31 0.56
CA ARG A 142 -7.62 -12.82 1.57
C ARG A 142 -7.27 -14.21 2.08
N ALA A 143 -6.64 -15.05 1.25
CA ALA A 143 -6.16 -16.35 1.66
C ALA A 143 -4.99 -16.24 2.67
N GLN A 144 -4.15 -15.20 2.55
CA GLN A 144 -3.07 -14.96 3.51
C GLN A 144 -3.58 -14.30 4.80
N ASN A 145 -4.50 -13.34 4.69
CA ASN A 145 -5.12 -12.67 5.82
C ASN A 145 -6.58 -12.35 5.48
N GLU A 146 -7.50 -13.11 6.07
CA GLU A 146 -8.95 -12.95 5.87
C GLU A 146 -9.47 -11.57 6.31
N GLY A 147 -8.69 -10.85 7.13
CA GLY A 147 -8.95 -9.49 7.59
C GLY A 147 -8.14 -8.41 6.87
N MET A 148 -7.45 -8.74 5.77
CA MET A 148 -6.62 -7.78 5.04
C MET A 148 -7.49 -6.64 4.52
N ARG A 149 -7.02 -5.41 4.70
CA ARG A 149 -7.69 -4.22 4.17
C ARG A 149 -7.01 -3.80 2.88
N ILE A 150 -7.79 -3.51 1.85
CA ILE A 150 -7.27 -3.25 0.50
C ILE A 150 -7.67 -1.85 0.07
N VAL A 151 -6.70 -1.08 -0.42
CA VAL A 151 -6.91 0.19 -1.11
C VAL A 151 -6.51 -0.02 -2.56
N VAL A 152 -7.46 0.11 -3.48
CA VAL A 152 -7.22 0.10 -4.91
C VAL A 152 -7.28 1.53 -5.42
N SER A 153 -6.30 1.95 -6.20
CA SER A 153 -6.34 3.26 -6.85
C SER A 153 -6.86 3.15 -8.28
N LYS A 154 -7.62 4.16 -8.72
CA LYS A 154 -7.63 4.49 -10.15
C LYS A 154 -6.20 4.74 -10.63
N LEU A 155 -5.92 4.44 -11.89
CA LEU A 155 -4.66 4.78 -12.54
C LEU A 155 -4.63 6.28 -12.86
N ILE A 156 -3.46 6.92 -12.80
CA ILE A 156 -3.30 8.30 -13.27
C ILE A 156 -3.42 8.37 -14.81
N PRO A 157 -3.82 9.52 -15.39
CA PRO A 157 -3.84 9.70 -16.84
C PRO A 157 -2.43 9.65 -17.44
N ILE A 158 -2.36 9.44 -18.75
CA ILE A 158 -1.12 9.35 -19.53
C ILE A 158 -1.14 10.34 -20.70
N ASP A 159 0.03 10.81 -21.12
CA ASP A 159 0.21 11.73 -22.24
C ASP A 159 -0.18 11.08 -23.56
N VAL A 160 -1.31 11.53 -24.12
CA VAL A 160 -1.88 10.99 -25.36
C VAL A 160 -0.95 11.18 -26.56
N GLU A 161 -0.21 12.29 -26.63
CA GLU A 161 0.68 12.55 -27.77
C GLU A 161 1.89 11.61 -27.77
N LYS A 162 2.38 11.24 -26.58
CA LYS A 162 3.53 10.34 -26.43
C LYS A 162 3.18 8.86 -26.46
N PHE A 163 2.04 8.48 -25.86
CA PHE A 163 1.69 7.08 -25.64
C PHE A 163 0.52 6.61 -26.52
N GLY A 164 -0.29 7.53 -27.04
CA GLY A 164 -1.40 7.23 -27.94
C GLY A 164 -2.76 7.17 -27.26
N GLN A 165 -3.81 7.54 -28.02
CA GLN A 165 -5.18 7.63 -27.52
C GLN A 165 -5.73 6.30 -27.01
N GLU A 166 -5.44 5.18 -27.69
CA GLU A 166 -5.94 3.85 -27.29
C GLU A 166 -5.49 3.44 -25.88
N ILE A 167 -4.28 3.84 -25.46
CA ILE A 167 -3.77 3.54 -24.12
C ILE A 167 -4.47 4.42 -23.08
N ALA A 168 -4.69 5.70 -23.40
CA ALA A 168 -5.41 6.62 -22.52
C ALA A 168 -6.87 6.20 -22.34
N ASP A 169 -7.55 5.79 -23.42
CA ASP A 169 -8.92 5.26 -23.38
C ASP A 169 -8.97 3.98 -22.55
N ARG A 170 -8.00 3.08 -22.71
CA ARG A 170 -7.90 1.85 -21.91
C ARG A 170 -7.72 2.13 -20.41
N ILE A 171 -6.98 3.17 -20.04
CA ILE A 171 -6.86 3.61 -18.64
C ILE A 171 -8.22 4.06 -18.09
N VAL A 172 -8.99 4.83 -18.87
CA VAL A 172 -10.35 5.26 -18.48
C VAL A 172 -11.26 4.04 -18.30
N GLU A 173 -11.26 3.11 -19.26
CA GLU A 173 -12.04 1.87 -19.17
C GLU A 173 -11.72 1.06 -17.91
N TYR A 174 -10.44 0.94 -17.53
CA TYR A 174 -10.06 0.27 -16.29
C TYR A 174 -10.54 1.04 -15.05
N ASN A 175 -10.39 2.37 -15.05
CA ASN A 175 -10.81 3.20 -13.93
C ASN A 175 -12.32 3.12 -13.67
N ASP A 176 -13.13 3.13 -14.74
CA ASP A 176 -14.58 2.97 -14.66
C ASP A 176 -14.96 1.57 -14.17
N ALA A 177 -14.26 0.53 -14.63
CA ALA A 177 -14.48 -0.84 -14.22
C ALA A 177 -14.13 -1.07 -12.73
N LEU A 178 -13.09 -0.41 -12.23
CA LEU A 178 -12.68 -0.50 -10.83
C LEU A 178 -13.72 0.08 -9.86
N GLU A 179 -14.53 1.06 -10.27
CA GLU A 179 -15.63 1.59 -9.45
C GLU A 179 -16.61 0.49 -9.05
N TRP A 180 -17.09 -0.28 -10.03
CA TRP A 180 -18.00 -1.40 -9.76
C TRP A 180 -17.30 -2.54 -9.05
N TRP A 181 -16.06 -2.86 -9.45
CA TRP A 181 -15.32 -3.99 -8.89
C TRP A 181 -15.09 -3.84 -7.38
N VAL A 182 -14.80 -2.64 -6.88
CA VAL A 182 -14.60 -2.44 -5.43
C VAL A 182 -15.90 -2.60 -4.64
N GLU A 183 -17.05 -2.19 -5.20
CA GLU A 183 -18.35 -2.33 -4.54
C GLU A 183 -18.73 -3.80 -4.39
N GLU A 184 -18.53 -4.59 -5.45
CA GLU A 184 -18.83 -6.03 -5.44
C GLU A 184 -17.90 -6.81 -4.51
N ASN A 185 -16.68 -6.32 -4.32
CA ASN A 185 -15.66 -7.00 -3.53
C ASN A 185 -15.52 -6.48 -2.10
N TRP A 186 -16.26 -5.46 -1.69
CA TRP A 186 -16.20 -4.96 -0.31
C TRP A 186 -16.85 -5.94 0.68
N THR A 187 -16.22 -6.13 1.85
CA THR A 187 -16.82 -6.84 2.99
C THR A 187 -16.44 -6.15 4.31
N GLU A 188 -17.21 -6.37 5.38
CA GLU A 188 -16.89 -5.83 6.71
C GLU A 188 -15.58 -6.41 7.27
N CYS A 189 -15.29 -7.69 7.01
CA CYS A 189 -14.07 -8.34 7.49
C CYS A 189 -12.82 -7.94 6.69
N SER A 190 -12.95 -7.74 5.38
CA SER A 190 -11.86 -7.38 4.47
C SER A 190 -12.35 -6.28 3.53
N PRO A 191 -12.34 -5.01 3.98
CA PRO A 191 -12.83 -3.89 3.20
C PRO A 191 -11.91 -3.59 2.01
N VAL A 192 -12.53 -3.22 0.89
CA VAL A 192 -11.85 -2.76 -0.33
C VAL A 192 -12.29 -1.33 -0.60
N LEU A 193 -11.37 -0.37 -0.56
CA LEU A 193 -11.65 1.04 -0.87
C LEU A 193 -11.05 1.42 -2.22
N LEU A 194 -11.80 2.21 -2.99
CA LEU A 194 -11.28 2.88 -4.17
C LEU A 194 -10.75 4.27 -3.79
N VAL A 195 -9.58 4.63 -4.31
CA VAL A 195 -9.03 5.97 -4.23
C VAL A 195 -8.87 6.58 -5.62
N ASP A 196 -9.49 7.74 -5.83
CA ASP A 196 -9.40 8.46 -7.10
C ASP A 196 -8.16 9.37 -7.13
N VAL A 197 -7.17 8.94 -7.90
CA VAL A 197 -5.98 9.73 -8.28
C VAL A 197 -5.99 10.12 -9.76
N TYR A 198 -7.11 9.93 -10.46
CA TYR A 198 -7.27 10.31 -11.87
C TYR A 198 -7.92 11.69 -11.99
N GLU A 199 -9.06 11.90 -11.31
CA GLU A 199 -9.81 13.14 -11.40
C GLU A 199 -9.02 14.32 -10.82
N GLY A 200 -8.69 15.29 -11.68
CA GLY A 200 -7.89 16.46 -11.33
C GLY A 200 -6.38 16.26 -11.46
N TYR A 201 -5.92 15.12 -11.97
CA TYR A 201 -4.51 14.90 -12.28
C TYR A 201 -4.14 15.49 -13.65
N GLU A 202 -3.29 16.51 -13.65
CA GLU A 202 -2.92 17.26 -14.86
C GLU A 202 -1.61 16.73 -15.47
N VAL A 203 -1.69 15.94 -16.56
CA VAL A 203 -0.52 15.22 -17.13
C VAL A 203 0.68 16.15 -17.40
N GLU A 204 0.47 17.28 -18.06
CA GLU A 204 1.55 18.21 -18.44
C GLU A 204 2.28 18.78 -17.22
N GLY A 205 1.53 19.15 -16.17
CA GLY A 205 2.09 19.78 -14.97
C GLY A 205 2.53 18.79 -13.89
N MET A 206 2.01 17.56 -13.91
CA MET A 206 2.19 16.58 -12.82
C MET A 206 3.03 15.37 -13.20
N THR A 207 3.44 15.23 -14.47
CA THR A 207 4.36 14.16 -14.89
C THR A 207 5.73 14.70 -15.29
N ARG A 208 6.75 13.84 -15.24
CA ARG A 208 8.11 14.16 -15.75
C ARG A 208 8.33 13.76 -17.20
N ASP A 209 7.60 12.75 -17.67
CA ASP A 209 7.76 12.17 -19.00
C ASP A 209 6.42 11.92 -19.73
N GLY A 210 5.30 12.35 -19.15
CA GLY A 210 3.96 12.04 -19.65
C GLY A 210 3.32 10.78 -19.04
N LYS A 211 4.04 10.02 -18.21
CA LYS A 211 3.55 8.80 -17.57
C LYS A 211 3.83 8.76 -16.07
N HIS A 212 5.02 9.12 -15.66
CA HIS A 212 5.45 9.03 -14.27
C HIS A 212 5.34 10.39 -13.57
N PRO A 213 4.89 10.42 -12.30
CA PRO A 213 4.76 11.65 -11.55
C PRO A 213 6.06 12.46 -11.43
N ASN A 214 5.93 13.78 -11.41
CA ASN A 214 6.93 14.69 -10.86
C ASN A 214 6.54 15.07 -9.41
N GLU A 215 7.24 16.02 -8.77
CA GLU A 215 6.93 16.42 -7.38
C GLU A 215 5.46 16.87 -7.20
N ALA A 216 4.90 17.62 -8.15
CA ALA A 216 3.51 18.07 -8.08
C ALA A 216 2.52 16.91 -8.19
N GLY A 217 2.77 15.96 -9.10
CA GLY A 217 1.98 14.74 -9.20
C GLY A 217 2.09 13.84 -7.98
N ASP A 218 3.29 13.73 -7.40
CA ASP A 218 3.52 12.98 -6.17
C ASP A 218 2.76 13.59 -4.98
N VAL A 219 2.75 14.92 -4.85
CA VAL A 219 1.97 15.63 -3.84
C VAL A 219 0.47 15.38 -4.02
N PHE A 220 0.00 15.45 -5.27
CA PHE A 220 -1.41 15.18 -5.58
C PHE A 220 -1.82 13.75 -5.19
N MET A 221 -1.05 12.75 -5.61
CA MET A 221 -1.31 11.34 -5.28
C MET A 221 -1.24 11.09 -3.78
N ALA A 222 -0.23 11.64 -3.11
CA ALA A 222 -0.08 11.47 -1.66
C ALA A 222 -1.28 12.03 -0.88
N GLY A 223 -1.82 13.18 -1.28
CA GLY A 223 -3.01 13.74 -0.63
C GLY A 223 -4.22 12.79 -0.68
N LYS A 224 -4.43 12.15 -1.83
CA LYS A 224 -5.52 11.16 -2.02
C LYS A 224 -5.25 9.86 -1.27
N PHE A 225 -4.04 9.31 -1.39
CA PHE A 225 -3.65 8.06 -0.74
C PHE A 225 -3.64 8.17 0.79
N SER A 226 -3.16 9.29 1.34
CA SER A 226 -3.20 9.52 2.79
C SER A 226 -4.62 9.55 3.32
N GLY A 227 -5.57 10.18 2.62
CA GLY A 227 -6.98 10.15 3.00
C GLY A 227 -7.53 8.73 3.08
N ALA A 228 -7.36 7.95 2.01
CA ALA A 228 -7.83 6.57 1.96
C ALA A 228 -7.17 5.67 3.02
N LEU A 229 -5.86 5.83 3.27
CA LEU A 229 -5.16 5.07 4.30
C LEU A 229 -5.64 5.47 5.70
N LEU A 230 -5.90 6.75 5.98
CA LEU A 230 -6.47 7.16 7.26
C LEU A 230 -7.82 6.51 7.50
N ASP A 231 -8.70 6.49 6.49
CA ASP A 231 -10.01 5.84 6.59
C ASP A 231 -9.88 4.35 6.91
N VAL A 232 -9.02 3.64 6.18
CA VAL A 232 -8.79 2.19 6.41
C VAL A 232 -8.17 1.91 7.77
N LEU A 233 -7.24 2.76 8.23
CA LEU A 233 -6.50 2.52 9.48
C LEU A 233 -7.33 2.72 10.74
N VAL A 234 -8.49 3.40 10.64
CA VAL A 234 -9.39 3.66 11.77
C VAL A 234 -10.70 2.85 11.72
N MET A 235 -10.90 2.03 10.69
CA MET A 235 -11.94 0.99 10.65
C MET A 235 -11.63 -0.12 11.66
#